data_AF-A0A834P0F4-F1
#
_entry.id   AF-A0A834P0F4-F1
#
_cell.length_a   1.000
_cell.length_b   1.000
_cell.length_c   1.000
_cell.angle_alpha   90.00
_cell.angle_beta   90.00
_cell.angle_gamma   90.00
#
_symmetry.space_group_name_H-M   'P 1'
#
loop_
_entity.id
_entity.type
_entity.pdbx_description
1 polymer ?
#
loop_
_entity_poly.entity_id
_entity_poly.type
_entity_poly.pdbx_seq_one_letter_code
_entity_poly.pdbx_strand_id
1 'polypeptide(L)'
;MEEAEIVEHFYGVYLLYCLNPKYKGRIYIGYTVDPRRRIKQHNAGREHGGAYKTSKKGPWSMVLIIHGFPNSTSALRFEWAWQHPHTSRRLRHVSKKKSTQKTIEFYLMVLSEMLKVGPWCRLPLTIRWLDDDFAQTYSTSFSPPLHMPICYGKVIPRKVTKRSPRKEKTNESQMQEDYIPIQLCSICGLISERNESITCIKPSCRLIAHLICLAQHFSKDDQILPIEGTCPSCNTNVLWGDLIRKMIGCYQDLQSDVDNSPLIISSDEDIVD
;
A
#
# COMPACT_ATOMS: atom_id res chain seq x y z
N MET A 1 -23.15 -0.24 -8.03
CA MET A 1 -22.34 -1.40 -7.61
C MET A 1 -20.98 -0.82 -7.31
N GLU A 2 -20.59 -0.67 -6.04
CA GLU A 2 -19.28 -0.08 -5.72
C GLU A 2 -18.17 -0.88 -6.40
N GLU A 3 -17.42 -0.21 -7.27
CA GLU A 3 -16.33 -0.81 -8.01
C GLU A 3 -15.18 -1.08 -7.04
N ALA A 4 -14.70 -2.32 -7.04
CA ALA A 4 -13.66 -2.71 -6.10
C ALA A 4 -12.30 -2.21 -6.60
N GLU A 5 -11.58 -1.49 -5.74
CA GLU A 5 -10.30 -0.88 -6.09
C GLU A 5 -9.21 -1.94 -6.23
N ILE A 6 -8.42 -1.85 -7.31
CA ILE A 6 -7.27 -2.73 -7.53
C ILE A 6 -6.06 -2.19 -6.78
N VAL A 7 -5.48 -3.01 -5.90
CA VAL A 7 -4.28 -2.64 -5.13
C VAL A 7 -3.16 -3.64 -5.40
N GLU A 8 -2.06 -3.13 -5.96
CA GLU A 8 -0.87 -3.92 -6.25
C GLU A 8 -0.05 -4.23 -4.99
N HIS A 9 0.81 -5.27 -5.03
CA HIS A 9 1.72 -5.62 -3.93
C HIS A 9 1.01 -5.67 -2.56
N PHE A 10 -0.02 -6.49 -2.46
CA PHE A 10 -0.96 -6.45 -1.35
C PHE A 10 -0.55 -7.34 -0.17
N TYR A 11 -0.42 -6.71 1.00
CA TYR A 11 -0.35 -7.35 2.31
C TYR A 11 -1.32 -6.62 3.23
N GLY A 12 -2.27 -7.34 3.81
CA GLY A 12 -3.34 -6.74 4.61
C GLY A 12 -3.52 -7.41 5.96
N VAL A 13 -3.78 -6.60 6.99
CA VAL A 13 -4.23 -7.04 8.31
C VAL A 13 -5.66 -6.55 8.50
N TYR A 14 -6.60 -7.46 8.73
CA TYR A 14 -8.02 -7.17 8.80
C TYR A 14 -8.61 -7.42 10.17
N LEU A 15 -9.77 -6.79 10.41
CA LEU A 15 -10.66 -7.05 11.53
C LEU A 15 -11.97 -7.65 10.99
N LEU A 16 -12.30 -8.84 11.48
CA LEU A 16 -13.60 -9.45 11.30
C LEU A 16 -14.51 -9.10 12.46
N TYR A 17 -15.80 -8.94 12.17
CA TYR A 17 -16.86 -8.82 13.14
C TYR A 17 -17.89 -9.93 12.94
N CYS A 18 -18.33 -10.56 14.03
CA CYS A 18 -19.32 -11.61 14.00
C CYS A 18 -20.74 -11.05 13.98
N LEU A 19 -21.49 -11.34 12.92
CA LEU A 19 -22.89 -10.90 12.75
C LEU A 19 -23.90 -11.88 13.36
N ASN A 20 -23.46 -13.09 13.74
CA ASN A 20 -24.33 -14.07 14.37
C ASN A 20 -24.85 -13.56 15.73
N PRO A 21 -26.18 -13.48 15.94
CA PRO A 21 -26.76 -12.97 17.19
C PRO A 21 -26.25 -13.69 18.44
N LYS A 22 -25.96 -15.00 18.37
CA LYS A 22 -25.43 -15.80 19.48
C LYS A 22 -23.99 -15.39 19.87
N TYR A 23 -23.23 -14.83 18.94
CA TYR A 23 -21.83 -14.48 19.11
C TYR A 23 -21.56 -13.00 18.77
N LYS A 24 -22.60 -12.16 18.83
CA LYS A 24 -22.56 -10.76 18.44
C LYS A 24 -21.47 -10.02 19.22
N GLY A 25 -20.73 -9.15 18.55
CA GLY A 25 -19.65 -8.37 19.16
C GLY A 25 -18.31 -9.10 19.26
N ARG A 26 -18.24 -10.39 18.88
CA ARG A 26 -16.94 -11.07 18.73
C ARG A 26 -16.20 -10.53 17.51
N ILE A 27 -14.90 -10.34 17.69
CA ILE A 27 -14.00 -9.96 16.62
C ILE A 27 -12.97 -11.05 16.35
N TYR A 28 -12.32 -10.95 15.20
CA TYR A 28 -11.10 -11.69 14.90
C TYR A 28 -10.17 -10.83 14.06
N ILE A 29 -8.92 -10.69 14.47
CA ILE A 29 -7.90 -9.97 13.70
C ILE A 29 -7.05 -11.01 12.96
N GLY A 30 -6.71 -10.77 11.70
CA GLY A 30 -5.90 -11.69 10.92
C GLY A 30 -5.14 -11.04 9.77
N TYR A 31 -4.19 -11.78 9.21
CA TYR A 31 -3.43 -11.37 8.03
C TYR A 31 -3.92 -12.08 6.74
N THR A 32 -3.83 -11.40 5.59
CA THR A 32 -4.09 -11.97 4.26
C THR A 32 -3.37 -11.23 3.13
N VAL A 33 -3.14 -11.94 2.03
CA VAL A 33 -2.79 -11.37 0.70
C VAL A 33 -3.99 -11.35 -0.25
N ASP A 34 -5.12 -11.93 0.18
CA ASP A 34 -6.36 -12.03 -0.59
C ASP A 34 -7.58 -11.94 0.34
N PRO A 35 -8.17 -10.75 0.51
CA PRO A 35 -9.30 -10.52 1.41
C PRO A 35 -10.55 -11.31 1.01
N ARG A 36 -10.87 -11.36 -0.30
CA ARG A 36 -12.05 -12.04 -0.84
C ARG A 36 -11.99 -13.54 -0.59
N ARG A 37 -10.84 -14.17 -0.85
CA ARG A 37 -10.64 -15.60 -0.54
C ARG A 37 -10.69 -15.83 0.97
N ARG A 38 -10.03 -14.98 1.76
CA ARG A 38 -9.91 -15.19 3.20
C ARG A 38 -11.24 -15.11 3.94
N ILE A 39 -12.12 -14.18 3.60
CA ILE A 39 -13.45 -14.09 4.23
C ILE A 39 -14.32 -15.32 3.92
N LYS A 40 -14.23 -15.85 2.68
CA LYS A 40 -14.90 -17.11 2.30
C LYS A 40 -14.42 -18.28 3.15
N GLN A 41 -13.11 -18.41 3.37
CA GLN A 41 -12.54 -19.45 4.24
C GLN A 41 -13.05 -19.36 5.68
N HIS A 42 -13.12 -18.16 6.26
CA HIS A 42 -13.64 -17.98 7.62
C HIS A 42 -15.11 -18.40 7.75
N ASN A 43 -15.94 -18.10 6.76
CA ASN A 43 -17.36 -18.45 6.75
C ASN A 43 -17.61 -19.92 6.40
N ALA A 44 -16.76 -20.56 5.59
CA ALA A 44 -16.80 -21.99 5.30
C ALA A 44 -16.26 -22.87 6.45
N GLY A 45 -15.55 -22.28 7.41
CA GLY A 45 -15.04 -22.97 8.60
C GLY A 45 -13.66 -23.60 8.43
N ARG A 46 -13.17 -24.24 9.51
CA ARG A 46 -11.77 -24.70 9.62
C ARG A 46 -11.35 -25.74 8.58
N GLU A 47 -12.29 -26.58 8.16
CA GLU A 47 -12.07 -27.64 7.17
C GLU A 47 -11.76 -27.06 5.78
N HIS A 48 -12.10 -25.78 5.55
CA HIS A 48 -11.86 -25.05 4.31
C HIS A 48 -10.77 -23.97 4.47
N GLY A 49 -9.88 -24.12 5.45
CA GLY A 49 -8.77 -23.20 5.71
C GLY A 49 -9.12 -21.96 6.54
N GLY A 50 -10.33 -21.90 7.10
CA GLY A 50 -10.71 -20.88 8.09
C GLY A 50 -9.98 -21.05 9.43
N ALA A 51 -9.83 -19.97 10.19
CA ALA A 51 -9.21 -20.07 11.52
C ALA A 51 -10.10 -20.87 12.49
N TYR A 52 -9.48 -21.66 13.37
CA TYR A 52 -10.20 -22.41 14.41
C TYR A 52 -11.12 -21.50 15.24
N LYS A 53 -10.63 -20.31 15.64
CA LYS A 53 -11.38 -19.35 16.44
C LYS A 53 -12.68 -18.85 15.78
N THR A 54 -12.77 -18.88 14.44
CA THR A 54 -13.92 -18.37 13.68
C THR A 54 -14.90 -19.46 13.25
N SER A 55 -14.50 -20.74 13.32
CA SER A 55 -15.30 -21.88 12.86
C SER A 55 -16.64 -22.00 13.58
N LYS A 56 -17.72 -22.31 12.84
CA LYS A 56 -19.11 -22.50 13.34
C LYS A 56 -19.71 -21.32 14.11
N LYS A 57 -19.13 -20.12 13.97
CA LYS A 57 -19.59 -18.89 14.65
C LYS A 57 -20.08 -17.82 13.69
N GLY A 58 -19.90 -18.01 12.38
CA GLY A 58 -20.31 -17.06 11.37
C GLY A 58 -21.83 -16.84 11.30
N PRO A 59 -22.29 -15.93 10.42
CA PRO A 59 -21.47 -15.25 9.42
C PRO A 59 -20.55 -14.18 10.03
N TRP A 60 -19.34 -14.08 9.47
CA TRP A 60 -18.35 -13.04 9.73
C TRP A 60 -18.39 -12.02 8.59
N SER A 61 -18.35 -10.74 8.94
CA SER A 61 -18.04 -9.64 8.01
C SER A 61 -16.60 -9.20 8.22
N MET A 62 -15.86 -8.95 7.13
CA MET A 62 -14.56 -8.28 7.20
C MET A 62 -14.82 -6.79 7.10
N VAL A 63 -14.77 -6.08 8.23
CA VAL A 63 -15.27 -4.69 8.30
C VAL A 63 -14.17 -3.65 8.03
N LEU A 64 -12.92 -4.00 8.32
CA LEU A 64 -11.78 -3.10 8.22
C LEU A 64 -10.54 -3.88 7.77
N ILE A 65 -9.73 -3.29 6.90
CA ILE A 65 -8.42 -3.82 6.51
C ILE A 65 -7.37 -2.71 6.41
N ILE A 66 -6.22 -2.94 7.03
CA ILE A 66 -5.05 -2.09 6.92
C ILE A 66 -4.11 -2.75 5.93
N HIS A 67 -3.71 -2.02 4.89
CA HIS A 67 -2.82 -2.53 3.86
C HIS A 67 -1.72 -1.53 3.51
N GLY A 68 -0.82 -1.88 2.57
CA GLY A 68 0.35 -1.06 2.25
C GLY A 68 1.61 -1.46 3.04
N PHE A 69 1.55 -2.56 3.79
CA PHE A 69 2.75 -3.11 4.43
C PHE A 69 3.81 -3.47 3.38
N PRO A 70 5.11 -3.24 3.67
CA PRO A 70 6.17 -3.51 2.70
C PRO A 70 6.45 -5.00 2.48
N ASN A 71 6.00 -5.87 3.40
CA ASN A 71 6.15 -7.32 3.33
C ASN A 71 5.26 -8.02 4.37
N SER A 72 5.16 -9.35 4.25
CA SER A 72 4.44 -10.21 5.17
C SER A 72 4.94 -10.09 6.61
N THR A 73 6.26 -10.03 6.84
CA THR A 73 6.86 -9.92 8.18
C THR A 73 6.36 -8.69 8.93
N SER A 74 6.32 -7.54 8.25
CA SER A 74 5.85 -6.28 8.84
C SER A 74 4.36 -6.36 9.18
N ALA A 75 3.55 -6.94 8.28
CA ALA A 75 2.12 -7.17 8.50
C ALA A 75 1.85 -8.15 9.65
N LEU A 76 2.57 -9.26 9.73
CA LEU A 76 2.42 -10.26 10.79
C LEU A 76 2.82 -9.71 12.17
N ARG A 77 3.87 -8.88 12.23
CA ARG A 77 4.25 -8.17 13.47
C ARG A 77 3.16 -7.18 13.91
N PHE A 78 2.53 -6.51 12.96
CA PHE A 78 1.38 -5.64 13.22
C PHE A 78 0.18 -6.46 13.72
N GLU A 79 -0.21 -7.53 13.02
CA GLU A 79 -1.30 -8.43 13.42
C GLU A 79 -1.11 -8.91 14.86
N TRP A 80 0.08 -9.41 15.19
CA TRP A 80 0.36 -9.93 16.53
C TRP A 80 0.20 -8.85 17.59
N ALA A 81 0.75 -7.65 17.35
CA ALA A 81 0.63 -6.54 18.30
C ALA A 81 -0.81 -6.08 18.48
N TRP A 82 -1.59 -6.09 17.39
CA TRP A 82 -3.00 -5.72 17.44
C TRP A 82 -3.84 -6.77 18.16
N GLN A 83 -3.54 -8.06 18.01
CA GLN A 83 -4.16 -9.16 18.76
C GLN A 83 -3.77 -9.16 20.25
N HIS A 84 -2.58 -8.67 20.60
CA HIS A 84 -2.00 -8.78 21.95
C HIS A 84 -1.47 -7.42 22.47
N PRO A 85 -2.32 -6.38 22.57
CA PRO A 85 -1.86 -5.02 22.88
C PRO A 85 -1.12 -4.93 24.21
N HIS A 86 -1.55 -5.67 25.24
CA HIS A 86 -0.92 -5.62 26.57
C HIS A 86 0.38 -6.43 26.69
N THR A 87 0.63 -7.36 25.77
CA THR A 87 1.91 -8.10 25.70
C THR A 87 2.94 -7.34 24.85
N SER A 88 2.46 -6.55 23.88
CA SER A 88 3.33 -5.79 22.98
C SER A 88 4.10 -4.69 23.73
N ARG A 89 5.43 -4.75 23.65
CA ARG A 89 6.31 -3.71 24.21
C ARG A 89 6.06 -2.32 23.63
N ARG A 90 5.51 -2.23 22.40
CA ARG A 90 5.20 -0.97 21.72
C ARG A 90 3.92 -0.31 22.22
N LEU A 91 3.08 -1.03 22.97
CA LEU A 91 1.74 -0.61 23.38
C LEU A 91 1.55 -0.61 24.91
N ARG A 92 2.65 -0.46 25.67
CA ARG A 92 2.59 -0.39 27.14
C ARG A 92 1.74 0.78 27.67
N HIS A 93 1.59 1.84 26.89
CA HIS A 93 0.75 3.00 27.19
C HIS A 93 -0.74 2.72 27.00
N VAL A 94 -1.11 1.65 26.27
CA VAL A 94 -2.52 1.34 25.99
C VAL A 94 -3.19 0.78 27.24
N SER A 95 -4.18 1.51 27.74
CA SER A 95 -4.99 1.11 28.89
C SER A 95 -5.76 -0.19 28.65
N LYS A 96 -6.05 -0.95 29.72
CA LYS A 96 -6.88 -2.16 29.63
C LYS A 96 -8.31 -1.81 29.21
N LYS A 97 -8.92 -2.72 28.45
CA LYS A 97 -10.33 -2.62 28.06
C LYS A 97 -11.24 -2.49 29.29
N LYS A 98 -12.13 -1.49 29.30
CA LYS A 98 -13.18 -1.36 30.33
C LYS A 98 -14.26 -2.42 30.11
N SER A 99 -14.90 -2.90 31.19
CA SER A 99 -15.97 -3.89 31.10
C SER A 99 -17.15 -3.43 30.24
N THR A 100 -17.51 -2.15 30.34
CA THR A 100 -18.61 -1.50 29.60
C THR A 100 -18.28 -1.18 28.14
N GLN A 101 -17.00 -1.13 27.76
CA GLN A 101 -16.58 -0.78 26.40
C GLN A 101 -16.85 -1.92 25.43
N LYS A 102 -17.35 -1.64 24.22
CA LYS A 102 -17.50 -2.68 23.20
C LYS A 102 -16.13 -3.15 22.74
N THR A 103 -16.03 -4.44 22.41
CA THR A 103 -14.77 -5.04 21.95
C THR A 103 -14.24 -4.35 20.68
N ILE A 104 -15.10 -4.06 19.71
CA ILE A 104 -14.67 -3.37 18.48
C ILE A 104 -14.11 -1.97 18.76
N GLU A 105 -14.78 -1.17 19.59
CA GLU A 105 -14.33 0.18 19.99
C GLU A 105 -12.95 0.13 20.66
N PHE A 106 -12.72 -0.87 21.52
CA PHE A 106 -11.42 -1.08 22.14
C PHE A 106 -10.32 -1.36 21.11
N TYR A 107 -10.55 -2.29 20.17
CA TYR A 107 -9.53 -2.64 19.17
C TYR A 107 -9.34 -1.57 18.09
N LEU A 108 -10.34 -0.72 17.82
CA LEU A 108 -10.17 0.47 16.99
C LEU A 108 -9.32 1.54 17.68
N MET A 109 -9.50 1.73 19.00
CA MET A 109 -8.60 2.59 19.78
C MET A 109 -7.17 2.05 19.78
N VAL A 110 -6.98 0.75 20.02
CA VAL A 110 -5.65 0.09 19.93
C VAL A 110 -5.02 0.34 18.56
N LEU A 111 -5.81 0.20 17.48
CA LEU A 111 -5.34 0.46 16.13
C LEU A 111 -4.87 1.91 15.97
N SER A 112 -5.64 2.89 16.46
CA SER A 112 -5.26 4.30 16.41
C SER A 112 -3.92 4.55 17.10
N GLU A 113 -3.69 3.94 18.27
CA GLU A 113 -2.43 4.05 19.00
C GLU A 113 -1.27 3.37 18.26
N MET A 114 -1.51 2.21 17.65
CA MET A 114 -0.50 1.52 16.83
C MET A 114 -0.01 2.38 15.68
N LEU A 115 -0.90 3.10 14.98
CA LEU A 115 -0.50 3.92 13.83
C LEU A 115 0.31 5.16 14.21
N LYS A 116 0.32 5.55 15.49
CA LYS A 116 1.09 6.70 15.99
C LYS A 116 2.47 6.32 16.54
N VAL A 117 2.75 5.03 16.73
CA VAL A 117 4.01 4.56 17.33
C VAL A 117 4.90 3.80 16.34
N GLY A 118 6.21 3.88 16.58
CA GLY A 118 7.19 3.14 15.79
C GLY A 118 7.06 1.63 16.00
N PRO A 119 7.27 0.80 14.95
CA PRO A 119 7.77 1.19 13.63
C PRO A 119 6.67 1.59 12.63
N TRP A 120 5.39 1.57 13.02
CA TRP A 120 4.29 1.63 12.08
C TRP A 120 3.96 3.04 11.60
N CYS A 121 4.19 4.05 12.43
CA CYS A 121 3.88 5.47 12.15
C CYS A 121 4.64 6.11 10.98
N ARG A 122 5.55 5.38 10.31
CA ARG A 122 6.27 5.85 9.12
C ARG A 122 6.08 4.93 7.92
N LEU A 123 5.24 3.90 8.05
CA LEU A 123 4.89 3.01 6.94
C LEU A 123 3.78 3.65 6.10
N PRO A 124 3.75 3.40 4.78
CA PRO A 124 2.71 3.93 3.90
C PRO A 124 1.43 3.08 3.98
N LEU A 125 0.82 3.06 5.17
CA LEU A 125 -0.35 2.25 5.44
C LEU A 125 -1.62 2.98 4.99
N THR A 126 -2.55 2.21 4.43
CA THR A 126 -3.92 2.64 4.11
C THR A 126 -4.88 1.93 5.04
N ILE A 127 -5.84 2.67 5.57
CA ILE A 127 -6.91 2.15 6.41
C ILE A 127 -8.18 2.09 5.56
N ARG A 128 -8.67 0.89 5.26
CA ARG A 128 -9.82 0.69 4.38
C ARG A 128 -10.99 0.08 5.10
N TRP A 129 -12.09 0.81 5.18
CA TRP A 129 -13.38 0.26 5.57
C TRP A 129 -13.96 -0.55 4.40
N LEU A 130 -14.41 -1.77 4.70
CA LEU A 130 -14.97 -2.71 3.72
C LEU A 130 -16.48 -2.91 3.89
N ASP A 131 -17.04 -2.31 4.95
CA ASP A 131 -18.43 -2.44 5.38
C ASP A 131 -18.94 -1.05 5.79
N ASP A 132 -19.88 -0.50 5.03
CA ASP A 132 -20.31 0.90 5.12
C ASP A 132 -21.03 1.22 6.43
N ASP A 133 -21.82 0.28 6.96
CA ASP A 133 -22.52 0.45 8.23
C ASP A 133 -21.52 0.65 9.38
N PHE A 134 -20.43 -0.15 9.37
CA PHE A 134 -19.35 0.00 10.34
C PHE A 134 -18.56 1.28 10.11
N ALA A 135 -18.31 1.65 8.86
CA ALA A 135 -17.63 2.88 8.51
C ALA A 135 -18.40 4.10 9.03
N GLN A 136 -19.71 4.18 8.77
CA GLN A 136 -20.58 5.25 9.24
C GLN A 136 -20.63 5.32 10.77
N THR A 137 -20.64 4.16 11.43
CA THR A 137 -20.72 4.10 12.90
C THR A 137 -19.40 4.47 13.58
N TYR A 138 -18.25 4.09 13.03
CA TYR A 138 -16.98 4.10 13.76
C TYR A 138 -15.87 4.95 13.12
N SER A 139 -16.03 5.46 11.89
CA SER A 139 -14.97 6.22 11.20
C SER A 139 -14.52 7.47 11.97
N THR A 140 -15.44 8.16 12.63
CA THR A 140 -15.14 9.37 13.42
C THR A 140 -14.36 9.09 14.70
N SER A 141 -14.35 7.83 15.16
CA SER A 141 -13.61 7.41 16.36
C SER A 141 -12.12 7.21 16.11
N PHE A 142 -11.65 7.53 14.90
CA PHE A 142 -10.33 7.14 14.41
C PHE A 142 -9.69 8.27 13.58
N SER A 143 -8.52 8.75 14.03
CA SER A 143 -7.71 9.74 13.31
C SER A 143 -6.30 9.19 13.10
N PRO A 144 -5.97 8.70 11.89
CA PRO A 144 -4.63 8.23 11.55
C PRO A 144 -3.70 9.41 11.26
N PRO A 145 -2.36 9.18 11.25
CA PRO A 145 -1.42 10.16 10.72
C PRO A 145 -1.78 10.63 9.30
N LEU A 146 -1.50 11.89 8.98
CA LEU A 146 -1.93 12.53 7.72
C LEU A 146 -1.50 11.80 6.43
N HIS A 147 -0.33 11.13 6.47
CA HIS A 147 0.19 10.37 5.33
C HIS A 147 -0.47 8.98 5.15
N MET A 148 -1.38 8.58 6.04
CA MET A 148 -2.08 7.31 6.00
C MET A 148 -3.55 7.53 5.61
N PRO A 149 -3.93 7.31 4.34
CA PRO A 149 -5.28 7.61 3.89
C PRO A 149 -6.32 6.65 4.48
N ILE A 150 -7.53 7.17 4.69
CA ILE A 150 -8.74 6.37 4.94
C ILE A 150 -9.47 6.19 3.61
N CYS A 151 -9.73 4.94 3.24
CA CYS A 151 -10.47 4.56 2.03
C CYS A 151 -11.71 3.73 2.39
N TYR A 152 -12.62 3.61 1.45
CA TYR A 152 -13.87 2.86 1.59
C TYR A 152 -14.03 1.86 0.43
N GLY A 153 -14.99 0.96 0.54
CA GLY A 153 -15.29 -0.02 -0.50
C GLY A 153 -14.30 -1.20 -0.59
N LYS A 154 -14.63 -2.15 -1.46
CA LYS A 154 -13.90 -3.43 -1.59
C LYS A 154 -12.54 -3.26 -2.25
N VAL A 155 -11.62 -4.17 -1.96
CA VAL A 155 -10.28 -4.23 -2.59
C VAL A 155 -10.08 -5.54 -3.36
N ILE A 156 -9.37 -5.47 -4.48
CA ILE A 156 -8.87 -6.60 -5.27
C ILE A 156 -7.34 -6.54 -5.29
N PRO A 157 -6.64 -7.54 -4.71
CA PRO A 157 -5.18 -7.58 -4.76
C PRO A 157 -4.70 -7.94 -6.17
N ARG A 158 -3.68 -7.23 -6.65
CA ARG A 158 -2.96 -7.55 -7.89
C ARG A 158 -1.49 -7.84 -7.59
N LYS A 159 -0.96 -8.94 -8.12
CA LYS A 159 0.47 -9.24 -7.99
C LYS A 159 1.24 -8.34 -8.96
N VAL A 160 2.36 -7.80 -8.50
CA VAL A 160 3.29 -7.07 -9.37
C VAL A 160 4.13 -8.10 -10.12
N THR A 161 4.05 -8.08 -11.45
CA THR A 161 4.98 -8.81 -12.31
C THR A 161 6.20 -7.91 -12.54
N LYS A 162 7.37 -8.30 -12.03
CA LYS A 162 8.61 -7.66 -12.48
C LYS A 162 8.76 -7.99 -13.97
N ARG A 163 8.84 -6.97 -14.83
CA ARG A 163 9.29 -7.20 -16.21
C ARG A 163 10.72 -7.73 -16.13
N SER A 164 10.91 -9.03 -16.37
CA SER A 164 12.21 -9.51 -16.82
C SER A 164 12.57 -8.71 -18.07
N PRO A 165 13.83 -8.31 -18.29
CA PRO A 165 14.24 -7.80 -19.59
C PRO A 165 13.76 -8.81 -20.65
N ARG A 166 13.04 -8.33 -21.66
CA ARG A 166 12.59 -9.17 -22.78
C ARG A 166 13.82 -9.92 -23.29
N LYS A 167 13.86 -11.24 -23.12
CA LYS A 167 14.60 -12.09 -24.07
C LYS A 167 13.75 -12.09 -25.33
N GLU A 168 13.90 -11.06 -26.15
CA GLU A 168 13.47 -11.16 -27.54
C GLU A 168 14.26 -12.34 -28.13
N LYS A 169 13.56 -13.43 -28.43
CA LYS A 169 14.09 -14.47 -29.31
C LYS A 169 14.05 -13.89 -30.72
N THR A 170 15.02 -13.07 -31.06
CA THR A 170 15.35 -12.77 -32.45
C THR A 170 16.41 -13.77 -32.88
N ASN A 171 15.98 -14.69 -33.74
CA ASN A 171 16.93 -15.42 -34.57
C ASN A 171 17.62 -14.41 -35.50
N GLU A 172 18.95 -14.52 -35.52
CA GLU A 172 19.85 -14.04 -36.57
C GLU A 172 20.21 -12.55 -36.62
N SER A 173 21.40 -12.29 -36.08
CA SER A 173 22.51 -11.67 -36.82
C SER A 173 22.49 -10.16 -37.08
N GLN A 174 22.50 -9.33 -36.03
CA GLN A 174 23.22 -8.05 -36.04
C GLN A 174 23.82 -7.80 -34.64
N MET A 175 25.14 -7.61 -34.57
CA MET A 175 25.82 -7.14 -33.37
C MET A 175 25.44 -5.68 -33.13
N GLN A 176 24.28 -5.45 -32.53
CA GLN A 176 23.92 -4.15 -32.00
C GLN A 176 24.43 -4.15 -30.55
N GLU A 177 25.53 -3.43 -30.30
CA GLU A 177 25.96 -3.14 -28.94
C GLU A 177 24.75 -2.51 -28.22
N ASP A 178 24.19 -3.23 -27.26
CA ASP A 178 23.16 -2.73 -26.35
C ASP A 178 23.77 -1.55 -25.59
N TYR A 179 23.68 -0.35 -26.17
CA TYR A 179 24.14 0.89 -25.55
C TYR A 179 23.16 1.21 -24.42
N ILE A 180 23.38 0.59 -23.25
CA ILE A 180 22.60 0.85 -22.05
C ILE A 180 22.90 2.29 -21.65
N PRO A 181 21.92 3.22 -21.71
CA PRO A 181 22.19 4.61 -21.38
C PRO A 181 22.64 4.69 -19.91
N ILE A 182 23.82 5.27 -19.68
CA ILE A 182 24.34 5.50 -18.33
C ILE A 182 23.35 6.44 -17.62
N GLN A 183 22.75 5.97 -16.53
CA GLN A 183 21.89 6.79 -15.69
C GLN A 183 22.73 7.44 -14.59
N LEU A 184 22.67 8.77 -14.49
CA LEU A 184 23.32 9.53 -13.42
C LEU A 184 22.31 9.90 -12.35
N CYS A 185 22.71 9.79 -11.10
CA CYS A 185 21.94 10.27 -9.97
C CYS A 185 21.87 11.81 -10.00
N SER A 186 20.67 12.36 -9.98
CA SER A 186 20.40 13.81 -10.01
C SER A 186 20.85 14.54 -8.74
N ILE A 187 21.28 13.81 -7.70
CA ILE A 187 21.70 14.37 -6.41
C ILE A 187 23.23 14.37 -6.27
N CYS A 188 23.87 13.21 -6.46
CA CYS A 188 25.32 13.08 -6.28
C CYS A 188 26.13 13.09 -7.59
N GLY A 189 25.47 13.02 -8.75
CA GLY A 189 26.12 12.99 -10.06
C GLY A 189 26.80 11.68 -10.44
N LEU A 190 26.79 10.67 -9.55
CA LEU A 190 27.40 9.36 -9.81
C LEU A 190 26.47 8.42 -10.57
N ILE A 191 27.04 7.40 -11.20
CA ILE A 191 26.31 6.35 -11.93
C ILE A 191 25.32 5.64 -10.99
N SER A 192 24.11 5.42 -11.47
CA SER A 192 23.03 4.74 -10.76
C SER A 192 22.57 3.54 -11.57
N GLU A 193 22.54 2.37 -10.93
CA GLU A 193 22.02 1.16 -11.56
C GLU A 193 20.50 1.26 -11.71
N ARG A 194 19.97 0.86 -12.88
CA ARG A 194 18.54 1.00 -13.21
C ARG A 194 17.62 0.31 -12.19
N ASN A 195 18.08 -0.79 -11.60
CA ASN A 195 17.29 -1.61 -10.66
C ASN A 195 17.28 -1.05 -9.22
N GLU A 196 18.15 -0.10 -8.91
CA GLU A 196 18.30 0.50 -7.58
C GLU A 196 17.98 2.00 -7.58
N SER A 197 17.59 2.52 -8.74
CA SER A 197 17.24 3.92 -8.94
C SER A 197 15.79 4.18 -8.58
N ILE A 198 15.54 5.28 -7.88
CA ILE A 198 14.22 5.79 -7.59
C ILE A 198 13.87 6.91 -8.57
N THR A 199 12.63 6.93 -9.05
CA THR A 199 12.11 7.94 -9.98
C THR A 199 10.88 8.63 -9.39
N CYS A 200 10.66 9.89 -9.77
CA CYS A 200 9.49 10.64 -9.31
C CYS A 200 8.18 9.98 -9.75
N ILE A 201 7.11 10.11 -8.97
CA ILE A 201 5.78 9.59 -9.34
C ILE A 201 5.20 10.29 -10.59
N LYS A 202 5.51 11.58 -10.79
CA LYS A 202 5.04 12.38 -11.93
C LYS A 202 5.66 11.87 -13.24
N PRO A 203 4.88 11.42 -14.23
CA PRO A 203 5.40 10.81 -15.46
C PRO A 203 6.35 11.71 -16.27
N SER A 204 6.08 13.02 -16.29
CA SER A 204 6.92 14.00 -17.00
C SER A 204 8.19 14.42 -16.25
N CYS A 205 8.39 13.97 -15.01
CA CYS A 205 9.57 14.30 -14.24
C CYS A 205 10.75 13.36 -14.59
N ARG A 206 11.92 13.94 -14.81
CA ARG A 206 13.16 13.21 -15.16
C ARG A 206 14.04 12.87 -13.97
N LEU A 207 13.52 12.96 -12.74
CA LEU A 207 14.28 12.60 -11.55
C LEU A 207 14.71 11.13 -11.65
N ILE A 208 16.02 10.92 -11.56
CA ILE A 208 16.65 9.62 -11.31
C ILE A 208 17.61 9.84 -10.15
N ALA A 209 17.44 9.10 -9.06
CA ALA A 209 18.32 9.21 -7.89
C ALA A 209 18.64 7.84 -7.32
N HIS A 210 19.78 7.70 -6.64
CA HIS A 210 19.97 6.56 -5.75
C HIS A 210 18.94 6.61 -4.62
N LEU A 211 18.52 5.42 -4.17
CA LEU A 211 17.61 5.29 -3.02
C LEU A 211 18.11 6.06 -1.79
N ILE A 212 19.39 5.90 -1.45
CA ILE A 212 19.99 6.51 -0.26
C ILE A 212 20.09 8.04 -0.41
N CYS A 213 20.51 8.53 -1.59
CA CYS A 213 20.61 9.96 -1.83
C CYS A 213 19.24 10.65 -1.69
N LEU A 214 18.19 10.09 -2.27
CA LEU A 214 16.85 10.68 -2.14
C LEU A 214 16.30 10.53 -0.72
N ALA A 215 16.57 9.41 -0.05
CA ALA A 215 16.18 9.22 1.35
C ALA A 215 16.81 10.30 2.24
N GLN A 216 18.13 10.53 2.13
CA GLN A 216 18.85 11.57 2.86
C GLN A 216 18.32 12.97 2.54
N HIS A 217 17.97 13.24 1.28
CA HIS A 217 17.39 14.51 0.87
C HIS A 217 16.01 14.77 1.51
N PHE A 218 15.21 13.72 1.75
CA PHE A 218 13.89 13.85 2.36
C PHE A 218 13.90 13.72 3.89
N SER A 219 14.90 13.06 4.45
CA SER A 219 15.00 12.80 5.89
C SER A 219 15.12 14.11 6.69
N LYS A 220 14.32 14.18 7.75
CA LYS A 220 14.39 15.22 8.80
C LYS A 220 14.70 14.51 10.12
N ASP A 221 15.42 15.18 11.03
CA ASP A 221 15.56 14.81 12.44
C ASP A 221 16.02 13.35 12.70
N ASP A 222 17.14 12.95 12.09
CA ASP A 222 17.78 11.62 12.24
C ASP A 222 16.89 10.40 11.93
N GLN A 223 15.74 10.61 11.26
CA GLN A 223 14.84 9.52 10.89
C GLN A 223 15.36 8.79 9.64
N ILE A 224 15.50 7.47 9.74
CA ILE A 224 16.00 6.61 8.65
C ILE A 224 15.01 6.52 7.49
N LEU A 225 13.70 6.47 7.77
CA LEU A 225 12.66 6.28 6.76
C LEU A 225 11.90 7.59 6.52
N PRO A 226 12.02 8.28 5.38
CA PRO A 226 11.19 9.45 5.11
C PRO A 226 9.70 9.11 5.01
N ILE A 227 8.84 10.07 5.31
CA ILE A 227 7.39 9.96 5.07
C ILE A 227 7.03 10.61 3.73
N GLU A 228 7.54 11.82 3.53
CA GLU A 228 7.31 12.67 2.37
C GLU A 228 8.53 13.55 2.10
N GLY A 229 8.57 14.17 0.92
CA GLY A 229 9.55 15.17 0.59
C GLY A 229 9.23 15.87 -0.72
N THR A 230 9.97 16.93 -1.01
CA THR A 230 9.83 17.72 -2.24
C THR A 230 10.80 17.19 -3.29
N CYS A 231 10.29 16.76 -4.44
CA CYS A 231 11.12 16.26 -5.53
C CYS A 231 12.12 17.34 -6.02
N PRO A 232 13.44 17.08 -6.03
CA PRO A 232 14.43 18.11 -6.38
C PRO A 232 14.42 18.49 -7.87
N SER A 233 13.78 17.70 -8.74
CA SER A 233 13.71 17.99 -10.18
C SER A 233 12.44 18.72 -10.60
N CYS A 234 11.29 18.47 -9.96
CA CYS A 234 9.99 19.05 -10.38
C CYS A 234 9.25 19.79 -9.27
N ASN A 235 9.83 19.89 -8.07
CA ASN A 235 9.29 20.57 -6.89
C ASN A 235 7.91 20.09 -6.42
N THR A 236 7.44 18.94 -6.91
CA THR A 236 6.21 18.31 -6.45
C THR A 236 6.45 17.61 -5.11
N ASN A 237 5.56 17.82 -4.16
CA ASN A 237 5.53 17.06 -2.91
C ASN A 237 5.06 15.63 -3.19
N VAL A 238 5.81 14.66 -2.67
CA VAL A 238 5.58 13.24 -2.93
C VAL A 238 5.70 12.44 -1.63
N LEU A 239 4.89 11.40 -1.50
CA LEU A 239 5.02 10.44 -0.41
C LEU A 239 6.15 9.45 -0.72
N TRP A 240 7.01 9.20 0.26
CA TRP A 240 8.09 8.22 0.14
C TRP A 240 7.55 6.84 -0.21
N GLY A 241 6.43 6.45 0.41
CA GLY A 241 5.73 5.20 0.13
C GLY A 241 5.38 5.00 -1.34
N ASP A 242 4.92 6.04 -2.03
CA ASP A 242 4.55 5.94 -3.44
C ASP A 242 5.77 5.80 -4.35
N LEU A 243 6.88 6.47 -4.02
CA LEU A 243 8.13 6.31 -4.75
C LEU A 243 8.67 4.88 -4.61
N ILE A 244 8.63 4.31 -3.41
CA ILE A 244 9.04 2.92 -3.16
C ILE A 244 8.10 1.94 -3.89
N ARG A 245 6.78 2.18 -3.87
CA ARG A 245 5.81 1.37 -4.61
C ARG A 245 6.10 1.40 -6.11
N LYS A 246 6.40 2.57 -6.68
CA LYS A 246 6.83 2.71 -8.08
C LYS A 246 8.12 1.93 -8.35
N MET A 247 9.13 2.04 -7.47
CA MET A 247 10.42 1.36 -7.59
C MET A 247 10.28 -0.17 -7.62
N ILE A 248 9.37 -0.74 -6.83
CA ILE A 248 9.12 -2.20 -6.84
C ILE A 248 8.21 -2.66 -7.98
N GLY A 249 7.77 -1.74 -8.85
CA GLY A 249 7.02 -2.03 -10.06
C GLY A 249 5.50 -1.84 -9.95
N CYS A 250 4.98 -1.21 -8.90
CA CYS A 250 3.60 -0.73 -8.90
C CYS A 250 3.46 0.50 -9.84
N TYR A 251 2.23 0.87 -10.16
CA TYR A 251 1.90 2.09 -10.92
C TYR A 251 2.46 2.12 -12.35
N GLN A 252 2.68 0.96 -12.98
CA GLN A 252 3.17 0.90 -14.38
C GLN A 252 2.20 1.57 -15.35
N ASP A 253 0.90 1.52 -15.06
CA ASP A 253 -0.16 2.12 -15.88
C ASP A 253 -0.12 3.66 -15.87
N LEU A 254 0.60 4.30 -14.92
CA LEU A 254 0.77 5.77 -14.91
C LEU A 254 1.71 6.28 -16.04
N GLN A 255 2.34 5.38 -16.81
CA GLN A 255 3.31 5.75 -17.84
C GLN A 255 2.69 6.02 -19.23
N SER A 256 1.40 5.77 -19.45
CA SER A 256 0.83 5.67 -20.81
C SER A 256 0.20 6.92 -21.44
N ASP A 257 0.09 8.05 -20.76
CA ASP A 257 -0.68 9.20 -21.30
C ASP A 257 0.16 10.25 -22.06
N VAL A 258 1.40 9.94 -22.44
CA VAL A 258 2.30 10.92 -23.10
C VAL A 258 2.41 10.74 -24.62
N ASP A 259 1.93 9.64 -25.20
CA ASP A 259 2.13 9.33 -26.62
C ASP A 259 0.89 9.52 -27.52
N ASN A 260 -0.11 10.30 -27.09
CA ASN A 260 -1.23 10.68 -27.96
C ASN A 260 -1.33 12.21 -28.08
N SER A 261 -0.26 12.84 -28.55
CA SER A 261 -0.35 14.15 -29.17
C SER A 261 -0.53 13.94 -30.68
N PRO A 262 -1.65 14.39 -31.30
CA PRO A 262 -1.83 14.23 -32.72
C PRO A 262 -0.74 15.00 -33.46
N LEU A 263 -0.05 14.30 -34.37
CA LEU A 263 0.85 14.88 -35.35
C LEU A 263 0.08 15.98 -36.10
N ILE A 264 0.47 17.24 -35.90
CA ILE A 264 0.07 18.32 -36.78
C ILE A 264 0.75 18.03 -38.11
N ILE A 265 -0.01 17.43 -39.03
CA ILE A 265 0.36 17.36 -40.43
C ILE A 265 0.24 18.78 -40.96
N SER A 266 1.37 19.40 -41.27
CA SER A 266 1.44 20.58 -42.11
C SER A 266 0.92 20.19 -43.50
N SER A 267 -0.24 20.70 -43.88
CA SER A 267 -0.63 20.80 -45.28
C SER A 267 -0.45 22.24 -45.70
N ASP A 268 0.58 22.46 -46.51
CA ASP A 268 0.65 23.54 -47.47
C ASP A 268 -0.66 23.55 -48.29
N GLU A 269 -1.31 24.71 -48.37
CA GLU A 269 -2.21 25.00 -49.49
C GLU A 269 -1.78 26.32 -50.11
N ASP A 270 -1.54 26.20 -51.41
CA ASP A 270 -1.02 27.17 -52.34
C ASP A 270 -1.98 28.33 -52.59
N ILE A 271 -1.33 29.42 -52.98
CA ILE A 271 -1.80 30.55 -53.78
C ILE A 271 -2.67 30.10 -54.96
N VAL A 272 -3.88 30.65 -55.10
CA VAL A 272 -4.37 31.15 -56.40
C VAL A 272 -5.36 32.31 -56.18
N ASP A 273 -5.25 33.31 -57.06
CA ASP A 273 -5.91 34.62 -57.17
C ASP A 273 -7.37 34.79 -56.68
#